data_AF-A0A438CHC0-F1
#
_entry.id   AF-A0A438CHC0-F1
#
_cell.length_a   1.000
_cell.length_b   1.000
_cell.length_c   1.000
_cell.angle_alpha   90.00
_cell.angle_beta   90.00
_cell.angle_gamma   90.00
#
_symmetry.space_group_name_H-M   'P 1'
#
loop_
_entity.id
_entity.type
_entity.pdbx_description
1 polymer ?
#
loop_
_entity_poly.entity_id
_entity_poly.type
_entity_poly.pdbx_seq_one_letter_code
_entity_poly.pdbx_strand_id
1 'polypeptide(L)'
;MHDTRVEGEVQYQQYPSAASRGRLLCIKGRDTHDGVWNSYALAWRDALPRNATVLKGLTFVSYNHYNYDNIWHGLSAMMPFVAWHLRQGQCAVPTRWVLYHWGELRMKMGPWVKSLIQATFGGSVNIEEFGDSGDEGVACFEEAVVMRHNEGGMSRERRLEVYDMMRCKARKYCNVRIEGRGLAVIGLTMLMRTGARSFRNESAVVRIFQRECRKVEGCRLTVAYSNNLTFCNRLA
;
A
#
# COMPACT_ATOMS: atom_id res chain seq x y z
N MET A 1 2.22 14.86 18.11
CA MET A 1 0.99 15.31 17.42
C MET A 1 0.03 14.14 17.34
N HIS A 2 -1.27 14.38 17.49
CA HIS A 2 -2.30 13.35 17.39
C HIS A 2 -2.81 13.23 15.95
N ASP A 3 -3.26 12.04 15.59
CA ASP A 3 -3.87 11.82 14.28
C ASP A 3 -5.25 12.50 14.23
N THR A 4 -5.63 12.98 13.06
CA THR A 4 -7.00 13.34 12.75
C THR A 4 -7.86 12.09 12.84
N ARG A 5 -8.93 12.15 13.63
CA ARG A 5 -9.85 11.04 13.86
C ARG A 5 -11.27 11.49 13.54
N VAL A 6 -11.86 10.84 12.55
CA VAL A 6 -13.29 10.93 12.25
C VAL A 6 -13.86 9.54 12.47
N GLU A 7 -15.04 9.46 13.09
CA GLU A 7 -15.66 8.18 13.40
C GLU A 7 -15.89 7.36 12.13
N GLY A 8 -15.47 6.09 12.17
CA GLY A 8 -15.59 5.17 11.04
C GLY A 8 -14.62 5.41 9.88
N GLU A 9 -13.74 6.41 9.96
CA GLU A 9 -12.80 6.79 8.91
C GLU A 9 -11.34 6.42 9.22
N VAL A 10 -10.49 6.58 8.21
CA VAL A 10 -9.05 6.40 8.36
C VAL A 10 -8.45 7.47 9.27
N GLN A 11 -7.46 7.07 10.07
CA GLN A 11 -6.69 7.97 10.93
C GLN A 11 -5.42 8.40 10.22
N TYR A 12 -5.19 9.71 10.13
CA TYR A 12 -4.08 10.28 9.37
C TYR A 12 -3.55 11.56 10.01
N GLN A 13 -2.35 11.96 9.62
CA GLN A 13 -1.83 13.30 9.88
C GLN A 13 -1.63 14.02 8.56
N GLN A 14 -1.81 15.33 8.55
CA GLN A 14 -1.60 16.15 7.36
C GLN A 14 -0.72 17.35 7.70
N TYR A 15 0.20 17.65 6.80
CA TYR A 15 1.16 18.73 6.90
C TYR A 15 1.25 19.47 5.57
N PRO A 16 1.27 20.81 5.56
CA PRO A 16 0.87 21.66 6.67
C PRO A 16 -0.62 21.49 7.01
N SER A 17 -0.99 21.79 8.25
CA SER A 17 -2.40 21.83 8.70
C SER A 17 -2.58 22.79 9.87
N ALA A 18 -3.82 23.09 10.24
CA ALA A 18 -4.11 23.87 11.44
C ALA A 18 -3.52 23.23 12.71
N ALA A 19 -3.55 21.89 12.81
CA ALA A 19 -2.91 21.15 13.91
C ALA A 19 -1.39 21.33 13.92
N SER A 20 -0.75 21.31 12.75
CA SER A 20 0.67 21.63 12.62
C SER A 20 0.98 23.12 12.69
N ARG A 21 -0.03 23.99 12.83
CA ARG A 21 0.08 25.45 12.74
C ARG A 21 0.68 25.91 11.42
N GLY A 22 0.61 25.13 10.34
CA GLY A 22 1.24 25.48 9.06
C GLY A 22 2.69 25.01 8.90
N ARG A 23 3.23 24.25 9.86
CA ARG A 23 4.58 23.66 9.73
C ARG A 23 4.60 22.48 8.76
N LEU A 24 5.68 22.39 8.00
CA LEU A 24 6.00 21.31 7.08
C LEU A 24 6.56 20.11 7.85
N LEU A 25 6.35 18.91 7.31
CA LEU A 25 7.04 17.71 7.78
C LEU A 25 8.41 17.64 7.12
N CYS A 26 9.45 17.50 7.93
CA CYS A 26 10.83 17.33 7.50
C CYS A 26 11.38 16.00 8.03
N ILE A 27 12.12 15.29 7.19
CA ILE A 27 12.73 14.00 7.47
C ILE A 27 14.23 14.09 7.22
N LYS A 28 15.02 13.47 8.11
CA LYS A 28 16.46 13.29 7.97
C LYS A 28 16.79 11.81 8.16
N GLY A 29 17.69 11.31 7.32
CA GLY A 29 18.15 9.93 7.36
C GLY A 29 17.50 9.07 6.28
N ARG A 30 18.26 8.05 5.84
CA ARG A 30 17.87 7.08 4.81
C ARG A 30 18.22 5.65 5.21
N ASP A 31 18.31 5.39 6.51
CA ASP A 31 18.74 4.10 7.01
C ASP A 31 17.67 3.03 6.72
N THR A 32 18.11 1.90 6.17
CA THR A 32 17.25 0.80 5.71
C THR A 32 17.31 -0.43 6.62
N HIS A 33 18.06 -0.36 7.72
CA HIS A 33 18.36 -1.46 8.65
C HIS A 33 18.14 -1.09 10.12
N ASP A 34 18.39 0.15 10.53
CA ASP A 34 18.17 0.66 11.88
C ASP A 34 17.39 1.98 11.84
N GLY A 35 16.10 1.88 12.17
CA GLY A 35 15.16 2.99 12.14
C GLY A 35 15.46 4.13 13.12
N VAL A 36 16.36 3.94 14.10
CA VAL A 36 16.75 4.99 15.04
C VAL A 36 17.54 6.11 14.34
N TRP A 37 18.21 5.79 13.23
CA TRP A 37 18.94 6.77 12.42
C TRP A 37 18.05 7.61 11.49
N ASN A 38 16.75 7.32 11.45
CA ASN A 38 15.77 8.11 10.73
C ASN A 38 14.99 8.99 11.71
N SER A 39 15.06 10.30 11.49
CA SER A 39 14.45 11.31 12.36
C SER A 39 13.51 12.20 11.57
N TYR A 40 12.53 12.78 12.27
CA TYR A 40 11.60 13.74 11.68
C TYR A 40 11.40 14.93 12.61
N ALA A 41 11.09 16.07 12.01
CA ALA A 41 10.78 17.31 12.71
C ALA A 41 9.71 18.09 11.95
N LEU A 42 9.10 19.07 12.63
CA LEU A 42 8.19 20.02 12.00
C LEU A 42 8.86 21.39 11.97
N ALA A 43 8.93 22.00 10.78
CA ALA A 43 9.59 23.29 10.58
C ALA A 43 8.67 24.27 9.83
N TRP A 44 8.82 25.56 10.12
CA TRP A 44 8.16 26.60 9.34
C TRP A 44 8.85 26.77 8.00
N ARG A 45 8.09 27.14 6.96
CA ARG A 45 8.61 27.28 5.59
C ARG A 45 9.74 28.31 5.48
N ASP A 46 9.71 29.34 6.31
CA ASP A 46 10.69 30.43 6.42
C ASP A 46 11.82 30.15 7.42
N ALA A 47 11.77 29.02 8.14
CA ALA A 47 12.75 28.63 9.15
C ALA A 47 13.29 27.21 8.93
N LEU A 48 13.49 26.82 7.66
CA LEU A 48 14.05 25.52 7.31
C LEU A 48 15.57 25.46 7.57
N PRO A 49 16.11 24.27 7.90
CA PRO A 49 17.56 24.07 7.97
C PRO A 49 18.26 24.48 6.67
N ARG A 50 19.50 24.97 6.76
CA ARG A 50 20.25 25.46 5.58
C ARG A 50 20.46 24.40 4.49
N ASN A 51 20.48 23.12 4.87
CA ASN A 51 20.63 21.97 3.99
C ASN A 51 19.30 21.26 3.69
N ALA A 52 18.16 21.95 3.89
CA ALA A 52 16.85 21.39 3.63
C ALA A 52 16.44 21.57 2.17
N THR A 53 15.97 20.48 1.56
CA THR A 53 15.34 20.48 0.25
C THR A 53 13.83 20.40 0.42
N VAL A 54 13.10 21.33 -0.19
CA VAL A 54 11.63 21.30 -0.20
C VAL A 54 11.14 20.50 -1.41
N LEU A 55 10.54 19.35 -1.14
CA LEU A 55 9.94 18.46 -2.13
C LEU A 55 8.49 18.89 -2.41
N LYS A 56 8.25 19.37 -3.64
CA LYS A 56 6.95 19.93 -4.07
C LYS A 56 5.87 18.88 -4.28
N GLY A 57 4.61 19.24 -4.12
CA GLY A 57 3.47 18.35 -4.31
C GLY A 57 3.23 17.33 -3.18
N LEU A 58 2.12 16.62 -3.28
CA LEU A 58 1.60 15.74 -2.24
C LEU A 58 2.48 14.51 -2.03
N THR A 59 2.88 14.29 -0.78
CA THR A 59 3.68 13.14 -0.36
C THR A 59 2.88 12.23 0.55
N PHE A 60 2.81 10.94 0.23
CA PHE A 60 2.26 9.94 1.13
C PHE A 60 3.36 9.29 1.95
N VAL A 61 3.27 9.36 3.27
CA VAL A 61 4.25 8.81 4.20
C VAL A 61 3.63 7.68 5.01
N SER A 62 4.06 6.46 4.75
CA SER A 62 3.61 5.27 5.45
C SER A 62 4.59 4.92 6.56
N TYR A 63 4.13 4.83 7.81
CA TYR A 63 4.95 4.41 8.95
C TYR A 63 4.22 3.35 9.75
N ASN A 64 4.57 2.08 9.57
CA ASN A 64 3.83 0.98 10.19
C ASN A 64 4.71 -0.25 10.49
N HIS A 65 4.06 -1.29 11.01
CA HIS A 65 4.68 -2.58 11.36
C HIS A 65 4.58 -3.65 10.26
N TYR A 66 4.11 -3.28 9.07
CA TYR A 66 3.88 -4.16 7.95
C TYR A 66 4.88 -3.88 6.82
N ASN A 67 5.58 -4.92 6.38
CA ASN A 67 6.43 -4.80 5.21
C ASN A 67 5.60 -4.68 3.92
N TYR A 68 6.21 -4.10 2.89
CA TYR A 68 5.55 -3.80 1.61
C TYR A 68 5.70 -4.92 0.57
N ASP A 69 6.49 -5.97 0.88
CA ASP A 69 6.73 -7.11 -0.01
C ASP A 69 5.66 -8.19 0.11
N ASN A 70 5.12 -8.40 1.32
CA ASN A 70 4.03 -9.33 1.54
C ASN A 70 2.69 -8.72 1.11
N ILE A 71 1.89 -9.47 0.35
CA ILE A 71 0.61 -9.01 -0.20
C ILE A 71 -0.34 -8.51 0.91
N TRP A 72 -0.49 -9.23 2.01
CA TRP A 72 -1.44 -8.86 3.08
C TRP A 72 -0.96 -7.69 3.90
N HIS A 73 0.34 -7.67 4.21
CA HIS A 73 0.98 -6.56 4.92
C HIS A 73 0.92 -5.27 4.07
N GLY A 74 1.37 -5.34 2.82
CA GLY A 74 1.35 -4.20 1.90
C GLY A 74 -0.06 -3.71 1.61
N LEU A 75 -1.05 -4.60 1.46
CA LEU A 75 -2.45 -4.22 1.33
C LEU A 75 -2.95 -3.47 2.57
N SER A 76 -2.70 -4.01 3.77
CA SER A 76 -3.09 -3.37 5.02
C SER A 76 -2.41 -2.01 5.24
N ALA A 77 -1.18 -1.86 4.76
CA ALA A 77 -0.40 -0.63 4.83
C ALA A 77 -0.88 0.45 3.84
N MET A 78 -1.31 0.05 2.64
CA MET A 78 -1.68 0.99 1.57
C MET A 78 -3.15 1.36 1.55
N MET A 79 -4.03 0.48 2.02
CA MET A 79 -5.48 0.69 2.06
C MET A 79 -5.88 2.01 2.77
N PRO A 80 -5.26 2.43 3.90
CA PRO A 80 -5.50 3.73 4.52
C PRO A 80 -5.37 4.93 3.56
N PHE A 81 -4.37 4.93 2.68
CA PHE A 81 -4.18 6.01 1.71
C PHE A 81 -5.29 6.04 0.66
N VAL A 82 -5.79 4.87 0.28
CA VAL A 82 -6.92 4.76 -0.65
C VAL A 82 -8.20 5.29 0.00
N ALA A 83 -8.44 4.95 1.26
CA ALA A 83 -9.54 5.49 2.04
C ALA A 83 -9.46 7.01 2.13
N TRP A 84 -8.28 7.55 2.47
CA TRP A 84 -8.07 8.99 2.53
C TRP A 84 -8.33 9.66 1.18
N HIS A 85 -7.73 9.14 0.12
CA HIS A 85 -7.90 9.62 -1.25
C HIS A 85 -9.36 9.75 -1.65
N LEU A 86 -10.20 8.76 -1.34
CA LEU A 86 -11.60 8.76 -1.75
C LEU A 86 -12.47 9.82 -1.07
N ARG A 87 -12.15 10.22 0.17
CA ARG A 87 -12.97 11.16 0.94
C ARG A 87 -12.23 12.42 1.28
N GLN A 88 -11.29 12.34 2.23
CA GLN A 88 -10.61 13.51 2.79
C GLN A 88 -9.70 14.17 1.75
N GLY A 89 -9.06 13.37 0.91
CA GLY A 89 -8.18 13.82 -0.16
C GLY A 89 -8.90 14.24 -1.44
N GLN A 90 -10.22 14.07 -1.56
CA GLN A 90 -10.99 14.47 -2.75
C GLN A 90 -10.35 14.00 -4.08
N CYS A 91 -9.98 12.72 -4.14
CA CYS A 91 -9.29 12.08 -5.25
C CYS A 91 -7.87 12.61 -5.53
N ALA A 92 -7.24 13.31 -4.60
CA ALA A 92 -5.85 13.75 -4.72
C ALA A 92 -4.89 12.56 -4.84
N VAL A 93 -3.96 12.64 -5.80
CA VAL A 93 -2.95 11.61 -6.06
C VAL A 93 -1.58 12.09 -5.56
N PRO A 94 -0.78 11.22 -4.93
CA PRO A 94 0.54 11.62 -4.45
C PRO A 94 1.53 11.74 -5.61
N THR A 95 2.45 12.70 -5.52
CA THR A 95 3.63 12.79 -6.38
C THR A 95 4.67 11.73 -6.00
N ARG A 96 4.76 11.40 -4.71
CA ARG A 96 5.74 10.46 -4.16
C ARG A 96 5.25 9.74 -2.92
N TRP A 97 5.91 8.62 -2.63
CA TRP A 97 5.66 7.75 -1.49
C TRP A 97 6.94 7.62 -0.65
N VAL A 98 6.83 7.81 0.65
CA VAL A 98 7.89 7.50 1.62
C VAL A 98 7.41 6.32 2.45
N LEU A 99 8.17 5.24 2.47
CA LEU A 99 7.74 3.98 3.07
C LEU A 99 8.67 3.62 4.24
N TYR A 100 8.11 3.50 5.44
CA TYR A 100 8.81 3.04 6.62
C TYR A 100 8.20 1.74 7.14
N HIS A 101 9.07 0.82 7.55
CA HIS A 101 8.71 -0.37 8.30
C HIS A 101 9.63 -0.46 9.51
N TRP A 102 9.04 -0.25 10.70
CA TRP A 102 9.76 -0.11 11.99
C TRP A 102 10.77 1.04 12.01
N GLY A 103 10.46 2.13 11.31
CA GLY A 103 11.35 3.29 11.19
C GLY A 103 12.47 3.11 10.17
N GLU A 104 12.70 1.91 9.64
CA GLU A 104 13.62 1.67 8.53
C GLU A 104 12.98 2.08 7.20
N LEU A 105 13.71 2.85 6.40
CA LEU A 105 13.30 3.26 5.06
C LEU A 105 13.20 2.05 4.13
N ARG A 106 12.14 2.00 3.33
CA ARG A 106 11.91 0.96 2.33
C ARG A 106 11.83 1.59 0.95
N MET A 107 12.74 1.15 0.09
CA MET A 107 12.86 1.63 -1.29
C MET A 107 12.07 0.76 -2.28
N LYS A 108 11.44 -0.31 -1.78
CA LYS A 108 10.75 -1.30 -2.62
C LYS A 108 9.39 -1.65 -2.05
N MET A 109 8.52 -2.01 -2.98
CA MET A 109 7.18 -2.53 -2.75
C MET A 109 7.03 -3.77 -3.62
N GLY A 110 6.43 -4.82 -3.05
CA GLY A 110 6.20 -6.08 -3.77
C GLY A 110 5.42 -5.84 -5.07
N PRO A 111 5.74 -6.54 -6.17
CA PRO A 111 5.17 -6.26 -7.49
C PRO A 111 3.62 -6.23 -7.49
N TRP A 112 3.00 -7.17 -6.77
CA TRP A 112 1.54 -7.25 -6.68
C TRP A 112 0.93 -6.00 -6.04
N VAL A 113 1.50 -5.54 -4.92
CA VAL A 113 1.04 -4.35 -4.20
C VAL A 113 1.28 -3.11 -5.05
N LYS A 114 2.48 -3.00 -5.66
CA LYS A 114 2.82 -1.89 -6.55
C LYS A 114 1.83 -1.76 -7.70
N SER A 115 1.52 -2.84 -8.41
CA SER A 115 0.54 -2.82 -9.50
C SER A 115 -0.87 -2.44 -9.04
N LEU A 116 -1.29 -2.90 -7.86
CA LEU A 116 -2.59 -2.50 -7.29
C LEU A 116 -2.66 -1.00 -7.02
N ILE A 117 -1.60 -0.42 -6.43
CA ILE A 117 -1.54 1.01 -6.16
C ILE A 117 -1.46 1.82 -7.46
N GLN A 118 -0.68 1.37 -8.45
CA GLN A 118 -0.66 1.98 -9.79
C GLN A 118 -2.06 1.98 -10.43
N ALA A 119 -2.77 0.84 -10.39
CA ALA A 119 -4.13 0.73 -10.91
C ALA A 119 -5.13 1.62 -10.15
N THR A 120 -4.95 1.76 -8.85
CA THR A 120 -5.86 2.53 -7.98
C THR A 120 -5.72 4.03 -8.21
N PHE A 121 -4.49 4.54 -8.21
CA PHE A 121 -4.19 5.96 -8.34
C PHE A 121 -3.94 6.43 -9.78
N GLY A 122 -3.81 5.52 -10.74
CA GLY A 122 -3.67 5.83 -12.16
C GLY A 122 -2.31 6.40 -12.57
N GLY A 123 -1.27 6.22 -11.76
CA GLY A 123 0.07 6.78 -11.98
C GLY A 123 1.20 5.86 -11.55
N SER A 124 2.44 6.27 -11.79
CA SER A 124 3.61 5.55 -11.30
C SER A 124 3.73 5.65 -9.78
N VAL A 125 4.17 4.57 -9.14
CA VAL A 125 4.50 4.58 -7.70
C VAL A 125 5.96 4.98 -7.58
N ASN A 126 6.18 6.27 -7.35
CA ASN A 126 7.50 6.86 -7.13
C ASN A 126 7.84 6.77 -5.64
N ILE A 127 8.74 5.86 -5.28
CA ILE A 127 9.19 5.69 -3.89
C ILE A 127 10.41 6.60 -3.69
N GLU A 128 10.34 7.46 -2.68
CA GLU A 128 11.40 8.39 -2.33
C GLU A 128 12.51 7.68 -1.56
N GLU A 129 13.75 7.83 -2.04
CA GLU A 129 14.94 7.20 -1.48
C GLU A 129 15.88 8.24 -0.84
N PHE A 130 15.57 9.53 -0.96
CA PHE A 130 16.37 10.66 -0.47
C PHE A 130 17.81 10.70 -1.03
N GLY A 131 18.06 10.05 -2.17
CA GLY A 131 19.39 9.90 -2.77
C GLY A 131 20.11 11.22 -3.04
N ASP A 132 19.38 12.24 -3.49
CA ASP A 132 19.92 13.56 -3.84
C ASP A 132 20.23 14.45 -2.62
N SER A 133 19.80 14.04 -1.41
CA SER A 133 19.95 14.85 -0.20
C SER A 133 21.28 14.58 0.53
N GLY A 134 21.98 13.49 0.21
CA GLY A 134 23.14 13.02 0.97
C GLY A 134 22.78 12.57 2.39
N ASP A 135 23.74 12.03 3.16
CA ASP A 135 23.48 11.49 4.50
C ASP A 135 23.10 12.56 5.54
N GLU A 136 23.48 13.82 5.28
CA GLU A 136 23.19 14.96 6.16
C GLU A 136 21.94 15.77 5.73
N GLY A 137 21.43 15.58 4.52
CA GLY A 137 20.36 16.40 3.97
C GLY A 137 19.01 16.17 4.66
N VAL A 138 18.20 17.23 4.67
CA VAL A 138 16.85 17.21 5.25
C VAL A 138 15.84 17.36 4.12
N ALA A 139 14.93 16.41 3.98
CA ALA A 139 13.84 16.50 3.02
C ALA A 139 12.58 17.02 3.73
N CYS A 140 12.11 18.20 3.33
CA CYS A 140 10.87 18.79 3.81
C CYS A 140 9.80 18.71 2.72
N PHE A 141 8.58 18.33 3.07
CA PHE A 141 7.50 18.17 2.09
C PHE A 141 6.61 19.41 2.05
N GLU A 142 6.33 19.89 0.83
CA GLU A 142 5.34 20.96 0.62
C GLU A 142 3.97 20.55 1.15
N GLU A 143 3.58 19.30 0.86
CA GLU A 143 2.39 18.66 1.43
C GLU A 143 2.70 17.19 1.76
N ALA A 144 2.26 16.74 2.93
CA ALA A 144 2.41 15.36 3.36
C ALA A 144 1.15 14.85 4.08
N VAL A 145 0.78 13.62 3.77
CA VAL A 145 -0.22 12.83 4.51
C VAL A 145 0.48 11.61 5.09
N VAL A 146 0.41 11.47 6.42
CA VAL A 146 1.09 10.39 7.15
C VAL A 146 0.06 9.40 7.67
N MET A 147 0.28 8.12 7.37
CA MET A 147 -0.49 7.00 7.91
C MET A 147 0.39 6.21 8.87
N ARG A 148 0.03 6.23 10.16
CA ARG A 148 0.71 5.45 11.21
C ARG A 148 -0.08 4.20 11.63
N HIS A 149 -1.33 4.16 11.21
CA HIS A 149 -2.28 3.12 11.54
C HIS A 149 -2.77 2.45 10.26
N ASN A 150 -3.08 1.16 10.38
CA ASN A 150 -3.67 0.39 9.29
C ASN A 150 -5.20 0.63 9.26
N GLU A 151 -5.97 -0.42 8.99
CA GLU A 151 -7.42 -0.31 8.85
C GLU A 151 -8.21 -0.14 10.16
N GLY A 152 -7.54 -0.15 11.32
CA GLY A 152 -8.18 -0.27 12.63
C GLY A 152 -9.12 0.89 13.01
N GLY A 153 -8.95 2.08 12.43
CA GLY A 153 -9.85 3.21 12.65
C GLY A 153 -11.14 3.15 11.82
N MET A 154 -11.17 2.36 10.76
CA MET A 154 -12.26 2.35 9.79
C MET A 154 -13.41 1.42 10.19
N SER A 155 -14.63 1.87 9.94
CA SER A 155 -15.82 1.01 10.07
C SER A 155 -15.74 -0.15 9.09
N ARG A 156 -16.59 -1.16 9.30
CA ARG A 156 -16.67 -2.30 8.37
C ARG A 156 -17.13 -1.85 6.99
N GLU A 157 -18.11 -0.96 6.95
CA GLU A 157 -18.69 -0.38 5.74
C GLU A 157 -17.63 0.38 4.97
N ARG A 158 -16.82 1.19 5.66
CA ARG A 158 -15.74 1.95 5.04
C ARG A 158 -14.68 1.03 4.45
N ARG A 159 -14.32 -0.04 5.13
CA ARG A 159 -13.39 -1.04 4.61
C ARG A 159 -13.92 -1.70 3.34
N LEU A 160 -15.18 -2.13 3.35
CA LEU A 160 -15.82 -2.75 2.18
C LEU A 160 -15.84 -1.81 0.97
N GLU A 161 -16.23 -0.54 1.17
CA GLU A 161 -16.24 0.49 0.12
C GLU A 161 -14.86 0.64 -0.55
N VAL A 162 -13.81 0.76 0.26
CA VAL A 162 -12.44 0.92 -0.23
C VAL A 162 -11.98 -0.33 -0.99
N TYR A 163 -12.23 -1.52 -0.43
CA TYR A 163 -11.89 -2.78 -1.09
C TYR A 163 -12.63 -2.97 -2.42
N ASP A 164 -13.91 -2.62 -2.50
CA ASP A 164 -14.69 -2.72 -3.73
C ASP A 164 -14.21 -1.74 -4.80
N MET A 165 -13.84 -0.52 -4.40
CA MET A 165 -13.23 0.45 -5.31
C MET A 165 -11.90 -0.06 -5.86
N MET A 166 -11.01 -0.55 -5.00
CA MET A 166 -9.72 -1.13 -5.40
C MET A 166 -9.91 -2.31 -6.36
N ARG A 167 -10.87 -3.21 -6.08
CA ARG A 167 -11.24 -4.32 -6.99
C ARG A 167 -11.76 -3.81 -8.33
N CYS A 168 -12.58 -2.76 -8.34
CA CYS A 168 -13.10 -2.17 -9.57
C CYS A 168 -11.97 -1.59 -10.44
N LYS A 169 -11.07 -0.81 -9.84
CA LYS A 169 -9.87 -0.27 -10.51
C LYS A 169 -8.98 -1.39 -11.04
N ALA A 170 -8.77 -2.43 -10.24
CA ALA A 170 -8.02 -3.61 -10.63
C ALA A 170 -8.61 -4.29 -11.86
N ARG A 171 -9.92 -4.55 -11.87
CA ARG A 171 -10.63 -5.16 -13.01
C ARG A 171 -10.49 -4.33 -14.28
N LYS A 172 -10.66 -3.01 -14.16
CA LYS A 172 -10.49 -2.09 -15.29
C LYS A 172 -9.05 -2.11 -15.81
N TYR A 173 -8.06 -2.01 -14.93
CA TYR A 173 -6.65 -2.04 -15.28
C TYR A 173 -6.26 -3.34 -16.00
N CYS A 174 -6.82 -4.47 -15.55
CA CYS A 174 -6.55 -5.79 -16.10
C CYS A 174 -7.45 -6.18 -17.27
N ASN A 175 -8.29 -5.26 -17.77
CA ASN A 175 -9.24 -5.49 -18.85
C ASN A 175 -10.09 -6.77 -18.65
N VAL A 176 -10.51 -7.00 -17.41
CA VAL A 176 -11.32 -8.16 -17.06
C VAL A 176 -12.71 -7.96 -17.66
N ARG A 177 -13.05 -8.79 -18.65
CA ARG A 177 -14.40 -8.87 -19.18
C ARG A 177 -15.26 -9.57 -18.13
N ILE A 178 -16.31 -8.91 -17.68
CA ILE A 178 -17.39 -9.59 -16.96
C ILE A 178 -18.17 -10.34 -18.04
N GLU A 179 -17.66 -11.50 -18.45
CA GLU A 179 -18.44 -12.37 -19.31
C GLU A 179 -19.69 -12.80 -18.52
N GLY A 180 -20.87 -12.57 -19.11
CA GLY A 180 -22.13 -12.92 -18.50
C GLY A 180 -22.13 -14.40 -18.09
N ARG A 181 -22.78 -14.69 -16.96
CA ARG A 181 -22.89 -16.02 -16.34
C ARG A 181 -23.37 -17.09 -17.35
N GLY A 182 -22.44 -17.64 -18.14
CA GLY A 182 -22.65 -18.77 -19.03
C GLY A 182 -22.02 -20.01 -18.42
N LEU A 183 -22.89 -20.93 -17.97
CA LEU A 183 -22.57 -22.12 -17.15
C LEU A 183 -21.88 -21.80 -15.82
N ALA A 184 -22.32 -22.45 -14.74
CA ALA A 184 -21.82 -22.23 -13.38
C ALA A 184 -20.38 -22.80 -13.23
N VAL A 185 -19.38 -22.12 -13.79
CA VAL A 185 -17.97 -22.48 -13.62
C VAL A 185 -17.55 -22.11 -12.19
N ILE A 186 -17.18 -23.12 -11.39
CA ILE A 186 -16.67 -22.92 -10.04
C ILE A 186 -15.15 -22.77 -10.12
N GLY A 187 -14.65 -21.54 -10.10
CA GLY A 187 -13.23 -21.25 -10.04
C GLY A 187 -12.67 -21.46 -8.63
N LEU A 188 -11.88 -22.51 -8.41
CA LEU A 188 -11.12 -22.69 -7.18
C LEU A 188 -9.69 -22.20 -7.39
N THR A 189 -9.20 -21.35 -6.49
CA THR A 189 -7.85 -20.82 -6.57
C THR A 189 -7.06 -21.14 -5.30
N MET A 190 -5.99 -21.91 -5.44
CA MET A 190 -5.02 -22.15 -4.38
C MET A 190 -3.91 -21.10 -4.41
N LEU A 191 -3.74 -20.39 -3.31
CA LEU A 191 -2.63 -19.46 -3.11
C LEU A 191 -1.52 -20.15 -2.30
N MET A 192 -0.45 -20.56 -2.98
CA MET A 192 0.72 -21.20 -2.38
C MET A 192 1.77 -20.17 -1.97
N ARG A 193 2.54 -20.49 -0.94
CA ARG A 193 3.73 -19.73 -0.53
C ARG A 193 4.97 -20.52 -0.89
N THR A 194 6.04 -19.83 -1.25
CA THR A 194 7.38 -20.42 -1.42
C THR A 194 8.25 -20.15 -0.18
N GLY A 195 9.31 -20.94 0.00
CA GLY A 195 10.29 -20.76 1.07
C GLY A 195 9.93 -21.41 2.41
N ALA A 196 10.42 -20.88 3.53
CA ALA A 196 10.37 -21.54 4.85
C ALA A 196 8.97 -21.91 5.38
N ARG A 197 7.90 -21.38 4.79
CA ARG A 197 6.50 -21.67 5.15
C ARG A 197 5.70 -22.31 4.01
N SER A 198 6.37 -22.92 3.03
CA SER A 198 5.71 -23.69 1.96
C SER A 198 5.29 -25.09 2.44
N PHE A 199 4.44 -25.76 1.68
CA PHE A 199 4.14 -27.16 1.95
C PHE A 199 5.38 -28.02 1.64
N ARG A 200 5.68 -28.99 2.51
CA ARG A 200 6.76 -29.97 2.26
C ARG A 200 6.58 -30.72 0.94
N ASN A 201 5.33 -30.97 0.55
CA ASN A 201 4.98 -31.62 -0.71
C ASN A 201 3.80 -30.89 -1.36
N GLU A 202 4.07 -29.76 -2.01
CA GLU A 202 3.06 -28.95 -2.69
C GLU A 202 2.26 -29.76 -3.71
N SER A 203 2.93 -30.59 -4.51
CA SER A 203 2.30 -31.42 -5.54
C SER A 203 1.26 -32.39 -4.95
N ALA A 204 1.51 -32.95 -3.76
CA ALA A 204 0.54 -33.79 -3.08
C ALA A 204 -0.72 -33.01 -2.67
N VAL A 205 -0.54 -31.80 -2.12
CA VAL A 205 -1.66 -30.94 -1.74
C VAL A 205 -2.47 -30.53 -2.97
N VAL A 206 -1.80 -30.10 -4.04
CA VAL A 206 -2.46 -29.76 -5.32
C VAL A 206 -3.28 -30.95 -5.84
N ARG A 207 -2.74 -32.17 -5.81
CA ARG A 207 -3.47 -33.38 -6.24
C ARG A 207 -4.73 -33.64 -5.41
N ILE A 208 -4.71 -33.38 -4.11
CA ILE A 208 -5.89 -33.54 -3.25
C ILE A 208 -7.01 -32.60 -3.70
N PHE A 209 -6.71 -31.30 -3.82
CA PHE A 209 -7.72 -30.32 -4.24
C PHE A 209 -8.17 -30.53 -5.68
N GLN A 210 -7.27 -30.95 -6.57
CA GLN A 210 -7.62 -31.28 -7.95
C GLN A 210 -8.61 -32.47 -8.01
N ARG A 211 -8.39 -33.49 -7.16
CA ARG A 211 -9.29 -34.65 -7.07
C ARG A 211 -10.67 -34.26 -6.57
N GLU A 212 -10.75 -33.39 -5.56
CA GLU A 212 -12.04 -32.93 -5.03
C GLU A 212 -12.76 -32.02 -6.04
N CYS A 213 -12.03 -31.11 -6.71
CA CYS A 213 -12.59 -30.25 -7.75
C CYS A 213 -13.20 -31.06 -8.91
N ARG A 214 -12.56 -32.15 -9.34
CA ARG A 214 -13.10 -33.03 -10.40
C ARG A 214 -14.45 -33.69 -10.06
N LYS A 215 -14.85 -33.74 -8.79
CA LYS A 215 -16.16 -34.28 -8.37
C LYS A 215 -17.30 -33.30 -8.60
N VAL A 216 -17.00 -32.02 -8.86
CA VAL A 216 -17.99 -30.96 -9.04
C VAL A 216 -17.96 -30.49 -10.48
N GLU A 217 -19.10 -30.61 -11.18
CA GLU A 217 -19.23 -30.18 -12.57
C GLU A 217 -18.90 -28.68 -12.70
N GLY A 218 -18.11 -28.33 -13.72
CA GLY A 218 -17.68 -26.96 -13.95
C GLY A 218 -16.58 -26.45 -13.00
N CYS A 219 -16.05 -27.27 -12.09
CA CYS A 219 -14.96 -26.82 -11.21
C CYS A 219 -13.61 -26.74 -11.94
N ARG A 220 -12.92 -25.61 -11.79
CA ARG A 220 -11.58 -25.36 -12.32
C ARG A 220 -10.63 -24.95 -11.20
N LEU A 221 -9.64 -25.79 -10.88
CA LEU A 221 -8.58 -25.46 -9.95
C LEU A 221 -7.44 -24.70 -10.65
N THR A 222 -7.06 -23.56 -10.08
CA THR A 222 -5.87 -22.78 -10.43
C THR A 222 -4.93 -22.72 -9.25
N VAL A 223 -3.66 -23.05 -9.43
CA VAL A 223 -2.61 -22.88 -8.41
C VAL A 223 -1.82 -21.64 -8.75
N ALA A 224 -1.61 -20.75 -7.78
CA ALA A 224 -0.67 -19.66 -7.98
C ALA A 224 0.11 -19.33 -6.71
N TYR A 225 1.26 -18.71 -6.90
CA TYR A 225 2.26 -18.51 -5.87
C TYR A 225 2.32 -17.05 -5.46
N SER A 226 2.19 -16.77 -4.16
CA SER A 226 2.06 -15.40 -3.64
C SER A 226 3.21 -14.46 -4.04
N ASN A 227 4.40 -14.99 -4.26
CA ASN A 227 5.59 -14.25 -4.69
C ASN A 227 5.68 -14.04 -6.21
N ASN A 228 4.97 -14.82 -7.02
CA ASN A 228 4.98 -14.75 -8.49
C ASN A 228 3.59 -14.39 -9.07
N LEU A 229 2.71 -13.86 -8.22
CA LEU A 229 1.39 -13.45 -8.65
C LEU A 229 1.47 -12.14 -9.42
N THR A 230 1.12 -12.19 -10.70
CA THR A 230 0.78 -10.96 -11.41
C THR A 230 -0.60 -10.50 -10.92
N PHE A 231 -0.72 -9.19 -10.71
CA PHE A 231 -1.92 -8.52 -10.24
C PHE A 231 -3.19 -8.90 -11.02
N CYS A 232 -3.08 -9.13 -12.33
CA CYS A 232 -4.20 -9.43 -13.22
C CYS A 232 -4.60 -10.90 -13.29
N ASN A 233 -3.75 -11.85 -12.90
CA ASN A 233 -4.05 -13.30 -12.95
C ASN A 233 -5.13 -13.74 -11.94
N ARG A 234 -5.68 -12.81 -11.14
CA ARG A 234 -6.56 -13.09 -9.99
C ARG A 234 -7.97 -12.53 -10.10
N LEU A 235 -8.31 -11.89 -11.21
CA LEU A 235 -9.57 -11.13 -11.34
C LEU A 235 -10.59 -11.77 -12.29
N ALA A 236 -10.28 -12.93 -12.87
CA ALA A 236 -11.20 -13.76 -13.65
C ALA A 236 -11.97 -14.73 -12.75
#